data_AF-A0A644UAS5-F1
#
_entry.id   AF-A0A644UAS5-F1
#
_cell.length_a   1.000
_cell.length_b   1.000
_cell.length_c   1.000
_cell.angle_alpha   90.00
_cell.angle_beta   90.00
_cell.angle_gamma   90.00
#
_symmetry.space_group_name_H-M   'P 1'
#
loop_
_entity.id
_entity.type
_entity.pdbx_description
1 polymer ?
#
loop_
_entity_poly.entity_id
_entity_poly.type
_entity_poly.pdbx_seq_one_letter_code
_entity_poly.pdbx_strand_id
1 'polypeptide(L)'
;MKKKIVRSLTLLISLILVSVLLYLWNFRHFSLSDSQTDWGTFGDYLSGIFAVFNLGVVVLLTLHIAKLDEERSNKELVVQQKILTSNFRYDELNKFEEEMLKVRSITMDWKKETVRQIINDSIGTLHAFRTNRVLFPEFNIESFSNQFRAVENVLYQIGDNFEKGKYPDKILPYVLSMNTLKKMVLPRILWVINFA
;
A
#
# COMPACT_ATOMS: atom_id res chain seq x y z
N MET A 1 -22.45 9.32 2.31
CA MET A 1 -23.07 8.05 2.75
C MET A 1 -23.92 8.20 4.02
N LYS A 2 -23.49 8.94 5.06
CA LYS A 2 -24.29 9.25 6.26
C LYS A 2 -25.73 9.71 5.96
N LYS A 3 -25.90 10.58 4.95
CA LYS A 3 -27.22 11.06 4.50
C LYS A 3 -28.17 9.94 4.03
N LYS A 4 -27.65 8.83 3.47
CA LYS A 4 -28.47 7.68 3.03
C LYS A 4 -28.99 6.87 4.23
N ILE A 5 -28.12 6.59 5.20
CA ILE A 5 -28.50 5.88 6.43
C ILE A 5 -29.52 6.70 7.23
N VAL A 6 -29.25 8.00 7.41
CA VAL A 6 -30.20 8.90 8.10
C VAL A 6 -31.54 8.92 7.38
N ARG A 7 -31.55 9.05 6.04
CA ARG A 7 -32.80 9.00 5.25
C ARG A 7 -33.55 7.67 5.41
N SER A 8 -32.85 6.54 5.39
CA SER A 8 -33.44 5.22 5.61
C SER A 8 -34.02 5.09 7.02
N LEU A 9 -33.33 5.60 8.04
CA LEU A 9 -33.81 5.59 9.42
C LEU A 9 -35.06 6.48 9.59
N THR A 10 -35.05 7.68 8.99
CA THR A 10 -36.20 8.59 9.00
C THR A 10 -37.42 7.98 8.34
N LEU A 11 -37.25 7.27 7.21
CA LEU A 11 -38.34 6.54 6.56
C LEU A 11 -38.89 5.43 7.46
N LEU A 12 -38.02 4.66 8.11
CA LEU A 12 -38.41 3.58 9.00
C LEU A 12 -39.22 4.09 10.22
N ILE A 13 -38.76 5.19 10.83
CA ILE A 13 -39.46 5.85 11.94
C ILE A 13 -40.81 6.43 11.49
N SER A 14 -40.86 7.03 10.30
CA SER A 14 -42.12 7.57 9.76
C SER A 14 -43.17 6.48 9.54
N LEU A 15 -42.75 5.28 9.14
CA LEU A 15 -43.64 4.15 8.94
C LEU A 15 -44.28 3.69 10.26
N ILE A 16 -43.50 3.64 11.35
CA ILE A 16 -44.03 3.34 12.69
C ILE A 16 -45.05 4.41 13.09
N LEU A 17 -44.69 5.68 12.93
CA LEU A 17 -45.55 6.79 13.32
C LEU A 17 -46.89 6.73 12.58
N VAL A 18 -46.87 6.41 11.28
CA VAL A 18 -48.07 6.23 10.47
C VAL A 18 -48.91 5.05 10.97
N SER A 19 -48.31 3.89 11.28
CA SER A 19 -49.04 2.74 11.82
C SER A 19 -49.72 3.06 13.16
N VAL A 20 -49.03 3.76 14.06
CA VAL A 20 -49.59 4.21 15.34
C VAL A 20 -50.73 5.21 15.11
N LEU A 21 -50.56 6.17 14.21
CA LEU A 21 -51.60 7.15 13.88
C LEU A 21 -52.83 6.50 13.23
N LEU A 22 -52.65 5.52 12.35
CA LEU A 22 -53.75 4.77 11.74
C LEU A 22 -54.54 3.97 12.80
N TYR A 23 -53.83 3.37 13.76
CA TYR A 23 -54.47 2.71 14.89
C TYR A 23 -55.30 3.71 15.72
N LEU A 24 -54.69 4.81 16.15
CA LEU A 24 -55.40 5.85 16.92
C LEU A 24 -56.59 6.44 16.15
N TRP A 25 -56.48 6.62 14.84
CA TRP A 25 -57.57 7.10 13.99
C TRP A 25 -58.73 6.12 13.92
N ASN A 26 -58.46 4.82 13.76
CA ASN A 26 -59.48 3.78 13.68
C ASN A 26 -60.28 3.68 15.00
N PHE A 27 -59.62 3.93 16.13
CA PHE A 27 -60.23 3.82 17.45
C PHE A 27 -60.68 5.17 18.07
N ARG A 28 -60.62 6.28 17.31
CA ARG A 28 -60.88 7.63 17.85
C ARG A 28 -62.28 7.86 18.42
N HIS A 29 -63.26 7.02 18.06
CA HIS A 29 -64.65 7.13 18.49
C HIS A 29 -64.99 6.23 19.69
N PHE A 30 -64.03 5.42 20.14
CA PHE A 30 -64.19 4.58 21.32
C PHE A 30 -63.69 5.33 22.57
N SER A 31 -64.36 5.13 23.70
CA SER A 31 -63.84 5.58 25.00
C SER A 31 -62.55 4.82 25.34
N LEU A 32 -61.63 5.47 26.06
CA LEU A 32 -60.48 4.79 26.65
C LEU A 32 -60.97 3.58 27.46
N SER A 33 -60.39 2.41 27.21
CA SER A 33 -60.77 1.20 27.93
C SER A 33 -60.20 1.23 29.34
N ASP A 34 -61.04 0.92 30.34
CA ASP A 34 -60.62 0.68 31.72
C ASP A 34 -60.09 -0.75 31.92
N SER A 35 -60.24 -1.63 30.91
CA SER A 35 -59.78 -3.01 30.94
C SER A 35 -58.28 -3.09 30.67
N GLN A 36 -57.53 -3.61 31.63
CA GLN A 36 -56.10 -3.89 31.48
C GLN A 36 -55.80 -4.87 30.33
N THR A 37 -56.73 -5.78 30.01
CA THR A 37 -56.60 -6.75 28.93
C THR A 37 -56.52 -6.09 27.54
N ASP A 38 -57.27 -5.00 27.34
CA ASP A 38 -57.29 -4.29 26.05
C ASP A 38 -55.96 -3.55 25.82
N TRP A 39 -55.40 -2.99 26.89
CA TRP A 39 -54.06 -2.38 26.88
C TRP A 39 -52.95 -3.41 26.64
N GLY A 40 -53.08 -4.62 27.19
CA GLY A 40 -52.16 -5.73 26.91
C GLY A 40 -52.13 -6.07 25.42
N THR A 41 -53.31 -6.21 24.79
CA THR A 41 -53.44 -6.50 23.36
C THR A 41 -52.83 -5.39 22.48
N PHE A 42 -52.99 -4.12 22.88
CA PHE A 42 -52.33 -2.99 22.21
C PHE A 42 -50.81 -3.03 22.36
N GLY A 43 -50.32 -3.34 23.56
CA GLY A 43 -48.89 -3.54 23.83
C GLY A 43 -48.29 -4.64 22.95
N ASP A 44 -49.00 -5.75 22.76
CA ASP A 44 -48.58 -6.85 21.89
C ASP A 44 -48.47 -6.40 20.42
N TYR A 45 -49.46 -5.66 19.92
CA TYR A 45 -49.41 -5.08 18.57
C TYR A 45 -48.20 -4.14 18.37
N LEU A 46 -47.98 -3.22 19.31
CA LEU A 46 -46.81 -2.33 19.28
C LEU A 46 -45.50 -3.12 19.36
N SER A 47 -45.43 -4.14 20.20
CA SER A 47 -44.24 -4.98 20.35
C SER A 47 -43.85 -5.66 19.03
N GLY A 48 -44.83 -6.12 18.25
CA GLY A 48 -44.61 -6.68 16.92
C GLY A 48 -44.03 -5.66 15.94
N ILE A 49 -44.53 -4.43 15.95
CA ILE A 49 -43.98 -3.32 15.13
C ILE A 49 -42.55 -3.00 15.55
N PHE A 50 -42.29 -2.88 16.85
CA PHE A 50 -40.95 -2.61 17.37
C PHE A 50 -39.97 -3.74 17.06
N ALA A 51 -40.41 -5.00 17.07
CA ALA A 51 -39.57 -6.15 16.72
C ALA A 51 -39.11 -6.08 15.26
N VAL A 52 -40.02 -5.79 14.33
CA VAL A 52 -39.68 -5.64 12.90
C VAL A 52 -38.75 -4.44 12.68
N PHE A 53 -38.99 -3.34 13.37
CA PHE A 53 -38.12 -2.16 13.33
C PHE A 53 -36.73 -2.47 13.85
N ASN A 54 -36.62 -3.14 15.00
CA ASN A 54 -35.35 -3.50 15.60
C ASN A 54 -34.55 -4.41 14.67
N LEU A 55 -35.20 -5.40 14.07
CA LEU A 55 -34.57 -6.25 13.05
C LEU A 55 -34.06 -5.43 11.86
N GLY A 56 -34.85 -4.48 11.36
CA GLY A 56 -34.44 -3.57 10.29
C GLY A 56 -33.22 -2.72 10.66
N VAL A 57 -33.20 -2.15 11.88
CA VAL A 57 -32.05 -1.38 12.39
C VAL A 57 -30.81 -2.26 12.50
N VAL A 58 -30.93 -3.46 13.07
CA VAL A 58 -29.82 -4.42 13.19
C VAL A 58 -29.26 -4.76 11.82
N VAL A 59 -30.11 -5.09 10.84
CA VAL A 59 -29.65 -5.38 9.47
C VAL A 59 -28.91 -4.18 8.86
N LEU A 60 -29.44 -2.97 8.99
CA LEU A 60 -28.78 -1.76 8.48
C LEU A 60 -27.43 -1.51 9.14
N LEU A 61 -27.32 -1.72 10.45
CA LEU A 61 -26.08 -1.57 11.19
C LEU A 61 -25.06 -2.63 10.77
N THR A 62 -25.45 -3.90 10.69
CA THR A 62 -24.59 -4.99 10.23
C THR A 62 -24.04 -4.72 8.83
N LEU A 63 -24.90 -4.31 7.89
CA LEU A 63 -24.45 -3.94 6.54
C LEU A 63 -23.52 -2.73 6.53
N HIS A 64 -23.71 -1.78 7.45
CA HIS A 64 -22.82 -0.63 7.55
C HIS A 64 -21.45 -1.02 8.11
N ILE A 65 -21.42 -1.85 9.15
CA ILE A 65 -20.19 -2.37 9.75
C ILE A 65 -19.42 -3.19 8.72
N ALA A 66 -20.08 -4.11 8.02
CA ALA A 66 -19.46 -4.92 6.97
C ALA A 66 -18.78 -4.07 5.90
N LYS A 67 -19.42 -2.97 5.47
CA LYS A 67 -18.80 -2.03 4.51
C LYS A 67 -17.60 -1.27 5.09
N LEU A 68 -17.69 -0.85 6.36
CA LEU A 68 -16.57 -0.18 7.02
C LEU A 68 -15.37 -1.11 7.17
N ASP A 69 -15.62 -2.38 7.49
CA ASP A 69 -14.57 -3.39 7.61
C ASP A 69 -13.97 -3.74 6.25
N GLU A 70 -14.77 -3.81 5.19
CA GLU A 70 -14.28 -3.97 3.82
C GLU A 70 -13.40 -2.77 3.39
N GLU A 71 -13.83 -1.53 3.66
CA GLU A 71 -13.04 -0.33 3.39
C GLU A 71 -11.71 -0.30 4.18
N ARG A 72 -11.73 -0.75 5.45
CA ARG A 72 -10.53 -0.86 6.29
C ARG A 72 -9.59 -1.94 5.76
N SER A 73 -10.12 -3.13 5.47
CA SER A 73 -9.35 -4.24 4.92
C SER A 73 -8.68 -3.85 3.60
N ASN A 74 -9.40 -3.17 2.70
CA ASN A 74 -8.82 -2.68 1.44
C ASN A 74 -7.69 -1.67 1.67
N LYS A 75 -7.84 -0.75 2.64
CA LYS A 75 -6.77 0.20 3.00
C LYS A 75 -5.56 -0.52 3.59
N GLU A 76 -5.78 -1.49 4.47
CA GLU A 76 -4.72 -2.31 5.05
C GLU A 76 -3.97 -3.10 3.97
N LEU A 77 -4.68 -3.68 3.00
CA LEU A 77 -4.06 -4.37 1.87
C LEU A 77 -3.16 -3.44 1.03
N VAL A 78 -3.62 -2.22 0.74
CA VAL A 78 -2.81 -1.22 0.02
C VAL A 78 -1.55 -0.85 0.82
N VAL A 79 -1.68 -0.67 2.15
CA VAL A 79 -0.53 -0.39 3.02
C VAL A 79 0.43 -1.58 3.07
N GLN A 80 -0.07 -2.81 3.18
CA GLN A 80 0.75 -4.02 3.17
C GLN A 80 1.50 -4.19 1.85
N GLN A 81 0.83 -4.02 0.70
CA GLN A 81 1.46 -4.06 -0.62
C GLN A 81 2.59 -3.03 -0.73
N LYS A 82 2.38 -1.85 -0.16
CA LYS A 82 3.37 -0.79 -0.15
C LYS A 82 4.58 -1.11 0.72
N ILE A 83 4.36 -1.65 1.92
CA ILE A 83 5.43 -2.12 2.80
C ILE A 83 6.22 -3.24 2.12
N LEU A 84 5.55 -4.22 1.53
CA LEU A 84 6.22 -5.30 0.79
C LEU A 84 7.05 -4.76 -0.38
N THR A 85 6.47 -3.85 -1.18
CA THR A 85 7.20 -3.21 -2.28
C THR A 85 8.41 -2.43 -1.77
N SER A 86 8.28 -1.72 -0.66
CA SER A 86 9.39 -1.03 0.01
C SER A 86 10.49 -1.99 0.46
N ASN A 87 10.13 -3.11 1.07
CA ASN A 87 11.08 -4.13 1.53
C ASN A 87 11.82 -4.74 0.33
N PHE A 88 11.11 -5.11 -0.74
CA PHE A 88 11.75 -5.60 -1.96
C PHE A 88 12.70 -4.55 -2.58
N ARG A 89 12.30 -3.27 -2.60
CA ARG A 89 13.17 -2.18 -3.05
C ARG A 89 14.44 -2.09 -2.19
N TYR A 90 14.30 -2.18 -0.88
CA TYR A 90 15.41 -2.13 0.06
C TYR A 90 16.37 -3.32 -0.11
N ASP A 91 15.83 -4.53 -0.23
CA ASP A 91 16.62 -5.75 -0.42
C ASP A 91 17.40 -5.71 -1.74
N GLU A 92 16.77 -5.27 -2.84
CA GLU A 92 17.44 -5.09 -4.13
C GLU A 92 18.54 -4.02 -4.09
N LEU A 93 18.32 -2.92 -3.35
CA LEU A 93 19.35 -1.89 -3.15
C LEU A 93 20.53 -2.43 -2.34
N ASN A 94 20.29 -3.21 -1.29
CA ASN A 94 21.35 -3.80 -0.49
C ASN A 94 22.15 -4.80 -1.30
N LYS A 95 21.49 -5.65 -2.09
CA LYS A 95 22.17 -6.57 -3.01
C LYS A 95 23.04 -5.82 -4.02
N PHE A 96 22.50 -4.74 -4.60
CA PHE A 96 23.28 -3.86 -5.47
C PHE A 96 24.49 -3.27 -4.73
N GLU A 97 24.30 -2.75 -3.52
CA GLU A 97 25.36 -2.19 -2.69
C GLU A 97 26.45 -3.23 -2.38
N GLU A 98 26.08 -4.45 -2.02
CA GLU A 98 27.00 -5.56 -1.76
C GLU A 98 27.87 -5.87 -2.98
N GLU A 99 27.29 -5.96 -4.18
CA GLU A 99 28.07 -6.16 -5.41
C GLU A 99 29.00 -4.98 -5.70
N MET A 100 28.53 -3.75 -5.50
CA MET A 100 29.38 -2.56 -5.70
C MET A 100 30.53 -2.49 -4.68
N LEU A 101 30.31 -2.97 -3.45
CA LEU A 101 31.38 -3.08 -2.46
C LEU A 101 32.45 -4.11 -2.88
N LYS A 102 32.07 -5.21 -3.52
CA LYS A 102 33.03 -6.16 -4.10
C LYS A 102 33.90 -5.49 -5.17
N VAL A 103 33.30 -4.70 -6.06
CA VAL A 103 34.05 -3.92 -7.07
C VAL A 103 35.00 -2.93 -6.40
N ARG A 104 34.54 -2.24 -5.36
CA ARG A 104 35.39 -1.30 -4.60
C ARG A 104 36.55 -2.02 -3.90
N SER A 105 36.37 -3.27 -3.49
CA SER A 105 37.38 -4.07 -2.81
C SER A 105 38.41 -4.72 -3.74
N ILE A 106 38.29 -4.54 -5.06
CA ILE A 106 39.28 -5.04 -6.02
C ILE A 106 40.65 -4.40 -5.71
N THR A 107 41.61 -5.25 -5.35
CA THR A 107 43.00 -4.88 -5.08
C THR A 107 43.94 -5.51 -6.12
N MET A 108 45.19 -5.03 -6.14
CA MET A 108 46.18 -5.40 -7.17
C MET A 108 46.63 -6.87 -7.11
N ASP A 109 46.45 -7.52 -5.96
CA ASP A 109 46.84 -8.91 -5.68
C ASP A 109 45.80 -9.94 -6.14
N TRP A 110 44.65 -9.51 -6.66
CA TRP A 110 43.59 -10.41 -7.08
C TRP A 110 43.90 -11.08 -8.42
N LYS A 111 43.46 -12.34 -8.57
CA LYS A 111 43.59 -13.08 -9.83
C LYS A 111 42.70 -12.42 -10.90
N LYS A 112 43.20 -12.32 -12.15
CA LYS A 112 42.45 -11.79 -13.31
C LYS A 112 41.05 -12.38 -13.44
N GLU A 113 40.94 -13.69 -13.28
CA GLU A 113 39.65 -14.38 -13.38
C GLU A 113 38.65 -13.93 -12.32
N THR A 114 39.10 -13.70 -11.08
CA THR A 114 38.26 -13.20 -9.98
C THR A 114 37.76 -11.79 -10.27
N VAL A 115 38.63 -10.91 -10.77
CA VAL A 115 38.24 -9.53 -11.13
C VAL A 115 37.24 -9.53 -12.28
N ARG A 116 37.48 -10.34 -13.32
CA ARG A 116 36.56 -10.49 -14.46
C ARG A 116 35.18 -10.99 -14.01
N GLN A 117 35.14 -12.00 -13.14
CA GLN A 117 33.90 -12.52 -12.59
C GLN A 117 33.12 -11.43 -11.86
N ILE A 118 33.77 -10.70 -10.94
CA ILE A 118 33.12 -9.64 -10.15
C ILE A 118 32.56 -8.52 -11.03
N ILE A 119 33.28 -8.14 -12.08
CA ILE A 119 32.82 -7.12 -13.02
C ILE A 119 31.59 -7.62 -13.80
N ASN A 120 31.63 -8.85 -14.31
CA ASN A 120 30.50 -9.44 -15.03
C ASN A 120 29.26 -9.58 -14.13
N ASP A 121 29.43 -10.05 -12.90
CA ASP A 121 28.36 -10.18 -11.90
C ASP A 121 27.75 -8.81 -11.55
N SER A 122 28.61 -7.80 -11.42
CA SER A 122 28.19 -6.41 -11.15
C SER A 122 27.41 -5.81 -12.31
N ILE A 123 27.85 -6.02 -13.55
CA ILE A 123 27.14 -5.58 -14.76
C ILE A 123 25.80 -6.31 -14.88
N GLY A 124 25.77 -7.62 -14.64
CA GLY A 124 24.54 -8.41 -14.64
C GLY A 124 23.54 -7.89 -13.60
N THR A 125 24.01 -7.61 -12.39
CA THR A 125 23.19 -7.04 -11.31
C THR A 125 22.68 -5.65 -11.68
N LEU A 126 23.52 -4.79 -12.27
CA LEU A 126 23.13 -3.47 -12.76
C LEU A 126 22.02 -3.54 -13.82
N HIS A 127 22.12 -4.48 -14.76
CA HIS A 127 21.08 -4.71 -15.78
C HIS A 127 19.78 -5.25 -15.19
N ALA A 128 19.86 -6.20 -14.27
CA ALA A 128 18.68 -6.71 -13.56
C ALA A 128 17.97 -5.59 -12.79
N PHE A 129 18.74 -4.77 -12.09
CA PHE A 129 18.24 -3.62 -11.34
C PHE A 129 17.59 -2.57 -12.26
N ARG A 130 18.21 -2.26 -13.41
CA ARG A 130 17.66 -1.32 -14.42
C ARG A 130 16.37 -1.83 -15.07
N THR A 131 16.26 -3.14 -15.30
CA THR A 131 15.10 -3.74 -15.98
C THR A 131 13.92 -3.96 -15.04
N ASN A 132 14.13 -3.94 -13.72
CA ASN A 132 13.08 -4.11 -12.72
C ASN A 132 12.24 -2.82 -12.49
N ARG A 133 11.48 -2.45 -13.53
CA ARG A 133 10.62 -1.26 -13.56
C ARG A 133 9.46 -1.29 -12.57
N VAL A 134 9.05 -2.47 -12.13
CA VAL A 134 7.96 -2.63 -11.17
C VAL A 134 8.41 -2.15 -9.79
N LEU A 135 9.62 -2.56 -9.38
CA LEU A 135 10.19 -2.11 -8.12
C LEU A 135 10.67 -0.66 -8.22
N PHE A 136 11.18 -0.21 -9.37
CA PHE A 136 11.75 1.13 -9.49
C PHE A 136 11.21 1.89 -10.72
N PRO A 137 9.92 2.32 -10.68
CA PRO A 137 9.32 3.08 -11.77
C PRO A 137 10.03 4.41 -12.02
N GLU A 138 10.74 4.95 -11.02
CA GLU A 138 11.49 6.19 -11.08
C GLU A 138 12.71 6.08 -12.03
N PHE A 139 13.16 4.86 -12.36
CA PHE A 139 14.29 4.65 -13.30
C PHE A 139 13.90 4.83 -14.77
N ASN A 140 12.62 5.04 -15.08
CA ASN A 140 12.18 5.36 -16.43
C ASN A 140 12.54 6.79 -16.87
N ILE A 141 13.17 7.58 -15.99
CA ILE A 141 13.66 8.93 -16.32
C ILE A 141 14.98 8.80 -17.09
N GLU A 142 15.08 9.47 -18.24
CA GLU A 142 16.27 9.44 -19.10
C GLU A 142 17.58 9.75 -18.35
N SER A 143 17.54 10.68 -17.40
CA SER A 143 18.68 11.02 -16.54
C SER A 143 19.21 9.81 -15.76
N PHE A 144 18.32 8.94 -15.28
CA PHE A 144 18.69 7.73 -14.54
C PHE A 144 19.32 6.69 -15.46
N SER A 145 18.76 6.50 -16.66
CA SER A 145 19.32 5.60 -17.67
C SER A 145 20.76 6.00 -18.05
N ASN A 146 21.02 7.30 -18.20
CA ASN A 146 22.36 7.81 -18.50
C ASN A 146 23.34 7.59 -17.35
N GLN A 147 22.89 7.70 -16.09
CA GLN A 147 23.71 7.37 -14.92
C GLN A 147 24.07 5.88 -14.85
N PHE A 148 23.11 4.99 -15.13
CA PHE A 148 23.37 3.55 -15.22
C PHE A 148 24.40 3.21 -16.31
N ARG A 149 24.24 3.79 -17.51
CA ARG A 149 25.21 3.63 -18.61
C ARG A 149 26.60 4.14 -18.24
N ALA A 150 26.68 5.25 -17.50
CA ALA A 150 27.96 5.77 -17.03
C ALA A 150 28.65 4.77 -16.09
N VAL A 151 27.93 4.18 -15.14
CA VAL A 151 28.47 3.14 -14.25
C VAL A 151 28.88 1.89 -15.03
N GLU A 152 28.06 1.45 -15.99
CA GLU A 152 28.34 0.30 -16.83
C GLU A 152 29.65 0.49 -17.64
N ASN A 153 29.80 1.64 -18.29
CA ASN A 153 31.01 2.00 -19.03
C ASN A 153 32.26 1.98 -18.14
N VAL A 154 32.11 2.40 -16.89
CA VAL A 154 33.19 2.40 -15.90
C VAL A 154 33.59 0.99 -15.50
N LEU A 155 32.62 0.11 -15.25
CA LEU A 155 32.88 -1.30 -14.95
C LEU A 155 33.63 -1.97 -16.11
N TYR A 156 33.22 -1.70 -17.36
CA TYR A 156 33.94 -2.17 -18.54
C TYR A 156 35.38 -1.64 -18.62
N GLN A 157 35.58 -0.35 -18.35
CA GLN A 157 36.93 0.24 -18.33
C GLN A 157 37.81 -0.39 -17.25
N ILE A 158 37.28 -0.68 -16.06
CA ILE A 158 38.03 -1.36 -14.99
C ILE A 158 38.46 -2.75 -15.48
N GLY A 159 37.56 -3.50 -16.11
CA GLY A 159 37.85 -4.84 -16.63
C GLY A 159 38.94 -4.82 -17.71
N ASP A 160 38.78 -3.97 -18.72
CA ASP A 160 39.73 -3.83 -19.82
C ASP A 160 41.13 -3.37 -19.35
N ASN A 161 41.18 -2.44 -18.39
CA ASN A 161 42.42 -1.98 -17.78
C ASN A 161 43.12 -3.10 -17.00
N PHE A 162 42.36 -3.90 -16.24
CA PHE A 162 42.91 -5.03 -15.50
C PHE A 162 43.50 -6.12 -16.42
N GLU A 163 42.81 -6.43 -17.52
CA GLU A 163 43.29 -7.38 -18.54
C GLU A 163 44.65 -6.96 -19.10
N LYS A 164 44.79 -5.65 -19.37
CA LYS A 164 46.00 -5.01 -19.92
C LYS A 164 47.11 -4.79 -18.87
N GLY A 165 46.89 -5.15 -17.61
CA GLY A 165 47.83 -4.90 -16.51
C GLY A 165 48.05 -3.40 -16.21
N LYS A 166 47.12 -2.54 -16.66
CA LYS A 166 47.15 -1.10 -16.41
C LYS A 166 46.28 -0.82 -15.20
N TYR A 167 46.88 -0.65 -14.03
CA TYR A 167 46.12 -0.35 -12.82
C TYR A 167 45.58 1.08 -12.88
N PRO A 168 44.33 1.34 -12.48
CA PRO A 168 43.83 2.69 -12.44
C PRO A 168 44.01 3.26 -11.03
N ASP A 169 45.00 4.14 -10.86
CA ASP A 169 44.98 5.16 -9.78
C ASP A 169 43.71 6.06 -9.85
N LYS A 170 42.87 5.84 -10.87
CA LYS A 170 41.61 6.51 -11.20
C LYS A 170 40.34 5.71 -10.83
N ILE A 171 40.40 4.68 -9.97
CA ILE A 171 39.17 4.00 -9.49
C ILE A 171 38.39 4.90 -8.50
N LEU A 172 39.07 5.81 -7.79
CA LEU A 172 38.46 6.65 -6.76
C LEU A 172 37.33 7.60 -7.24
N PRO A 173 37.46 8.30 -8.39
CA PRO A 173 36.36 9.06 -9.01
C PRO A 173 35.12 8.21 -9.32
N TYR A 174 35.33 6.92 -9.61
CA TYR A 174 34.26 6.00 -9.97
C TYR A 174 33.50 5.49 -8.75
N VAL A 175 34.21 5.20 -7.65
CA VAL A 175 33.60 4.94 -6.34
C VAL A 175 32.80 6.15 -5.84
N LEU A 176 33.27 7.37 -6.12
CA LEU A 176 32.53 8.60 -5.86
C LEU A 176 31.25 8.72 -6.68
N SER A 177 31.24 8.28 -7.96
CA SER A 177 30.04 8.24 -8.79
C SER A 177 28.98 7.27 -8.25
N MET A 178 29.38 6.12 -7.69
CA MET A 178 28.47 5.17 -7.04
C MET A 178 27.92 5.71 -5.71
N ASN A 179 28.73 6.39 -4.90
CA ASN A 179 28.26 7.14 -3.73
C ASN A 179 27.28 8.26 -4.13
N THR A 180 27.45 8.84 -5.32
CA THR A 180 26.54 9.85 -5.86
C THR A 180 25.21 9.21 -6.28
N LEU A 181 25.25 8.06 -6.94
CA LEU A 181 24.07 7.24 -7.23
C LEU A 181 23.34 6.83 -5.94
N LYS A 182 24.07 6.37 -4.93
CA LYS A 182 23.53 6.11 -3.59
C LYS A 182 22.84 7.35 -3.04
N LYS A 183 23.51 8.51 -3.04
CA LYS A 183 22.94 9.80 -2.58
C LYS A 183 21.79 10.34 -3.45
N MET A 184 21.62 9.90 -4.70
CA MET A 184 20.51 10.30 -5.54
C MET A 184 19.30 9.36 -5.40
N VAL A 185 19.57 8.06 -5.27
CA VAL A 185 18.60 6.99 -5.18
C VAL A 185 18.04 6.88 -3.77
N LEU A 186 18.90 6.78 -2.74
CA LEU A 186 18.46 6.54 -1.35
C LEU A 186 17.52 7.63 -0.84
N PRO A 187 17.80 8.94 -0.98
CA PRO A 187 16.92 9.96 -0.42
C PRO A 187 15.56 9.99 -1.10
N ARG A 188 15.48 9.69 -2.41
CA ARG A 188 14.19 9.58 -3.12
C ARG A 188 13.41 8.34 -2.69
N ILE A 189 14.10 7.23 -2.49
CA ILE A 189 13.48 6.00 -2.00
C ILE A 189 13.05 6.15 -0.54
N LEU A 190 13.91 6.67 0.33
CA LEU A 190 13.58 7.00 1.72
C LEU A 190 12.47 8.04 1.83
N TRP A 191 12.39 9.00 0.91
CA TRP A 191 11.28 9.95 0.83
C TRP A 191 9.98 9.23 0.45
N VAL A 192 10.00 8.36 -0.55
CA VAL A 192 8.84 7.51 -0.90
C VAL A 192 8.46 6.56 0.24
N ILE A 193 9.41 6.09 1.05
CA ILE A 193 9.14 5.23 2.21
C ILE A 193 8.56 6.03 3.39
N ASN A 194 9.04 7.26 3.62
CA ASN A 194 8.64 8.09 4.77
C ASN A 194 7.38 8.96 4.53
N PHE A 195 7.07 9.29 3.27
CA PHE A 195 5.95 10.20 2.93
C PHE A 195 4.77 9.51 2.25
N ALA A 196 4.75 8.18 2.29
CA ALA A 196 3.73 7.40 1.63
C ALA A 196 3.20 6.37 2.63
#